data_AF-A0A1D2M9T8-F1
#
_entry.id   AF-A0A1D2M9T8-F1
#
_cell.length_a   1.000
_cell.length_b   1.000
_cell.length_c   1.000
_cell.angle_alpha   90.00
_cell.angle_beta   90.00
_cell.angle_gamma   90.00
#
_symmetry.space_group_name_H-M   'P 1'
#
loop_
_entity.id
_entity.type
_entity.pdbx_description
1 polymer ?
#
loop_
_entity_poly.entity_id
_entity_poly.type
_entity_poly.pdbx_seq_one_letter_code
_entity_poly.pdbx_strand_id
1 'polypeptide(L)'
;MLLLHSGIGPSEHLQQVGIKPRVNLAGVGKNLLDHVSALVGPFTITNESFSQQHFTFVPARDSRPSNVIQYLASGDGPLAQSGSMASGFILSNKSFYTANQWPDIQLLLLGIPQDDEGLLTLSKAFNIDAATVKQYYGPTVNRDSFSIMTIVSRPKSRGQIKLASNNPFDHP
;
A
#
# COMPACT_ATOMS: atom_id res chain seq x y z
N MET A 1 -3.53 8.84 -18.12
CA MET A 1 -2.75 9.31 -19.30
C MET A 1 -3.57 9.35 -20.59
N LEU A 2 -4.52 8.43 -20.79
CA LEU A 2 -5.30 8.31 -22.03
C LEU A 2 -5.94 9.62 -22.54
N LEU A 3 -6.49 10.45 -21.66
CA LEU A 3 -7.06 11.74 -22.05
C LEU A 3 -6.02 12.68 -22.68
N LEU A 4 -4.82 12.79 -22.08
CA LEU A 4 -3.74 13.60 -22.62
C LEU A 4 -3.29 13.09 -24.00
N HIS A 5 -3.08 11.78 -24.17
CA HIS A 5 -2.76 11.19 -25.48
C HIS A 5 -3.90 11.32 -26.51
N SER A 6 -5.14 11.48 -26.07
CA SER A 6 -6.31 11.73 -26.93
C SER A 6 -6.46 13.20 -27.34
N GLY A 7 -5.52 14.08 -26.92
CA GLY A 7 -5.57 15.52 -27.18
C GLY A 7 -6.53 16.28 -26.26
N ILE A 8 -6.88 15.73 -25.10
CA ILE A 8 -7.75 16.36 -24.10
C ILE A 8 -6.89 16.71 -22.88
N GLY A 9 -6.59 18.00 -22.70
CA GLY A 9 -5.71 18.47 -21.64
C GLY A 9 -5.20 19.89 -21.84
N PRO A 10 -4.16 20.33 -21.10
CA PRO A 10 -3.58 21.66 -21.27
C PRO A 10 -2.96 21.80 -22.68
N SER A 11 -3.52 22.67 -23.53
CA SER A 11 -3.11 22.78 -24.94
C SER A 11 -1.61 23.02 -25.14
N GLU A 12 -1.01 23.87 -24.30
CA GLU A 12 0.43 24.18 -24.36
C GLU A 12 1.28 22.93 -24.12
N HIS A 13 0.98 22.15 -23.06
CA HIS A 13 1.67 20.89 -22.77
C HIS A 13 1.49 19.88 -23.89
N LEU A 14 0.27 19.73 -24.42
CA LEU A 14 -0.01 18.81 -25.52
C LEU A 14 0.81 19.15 -26.77
N GLN A 15 0.89 20.43 -27.13
CA GLN A 15 1.71 20.89 -28.25
C GLN A 15 3.20 20.65 -28.02
N GLN A 16 3.71 20.87 -26.80
CA GLN A 16 5.11 20.63 -26.45
C GLN A 16 5.53 19.18 -26.68
N VAL A 17 4.64 18.21 -26.44
CA VAL A 17 4.91 16.79 -26.67
C VAL A 17 4.46 16.29 -28.06
N GLY A 18 4.06 17.19 -28.96
CA GLY A 18 3.70 16.85 -30.35
C GLY A 18 2.30 16.25 -30.53
N ILE A 19 1.37 16.50 -29.59
CA ILE A 19 -0.04 16.08 -29.68
C ILE A 19 -0.91 17.27 -30.06
N LYS A 20 -1.73 17.12 -31.11
CA LYS A 20 -2.71 18.14 -31.51
C LYS A 20 -3.81 18.28 -30.43
N PRO A 21 -3.97 19.45 -29.79
CA PRO A 21 -5.06 19.66 -28.84
C PRO A 21 -6.42 19.58 -29.53
N ARG A 22 -7.33 18.79 -28.96
CA ARG A 22 -8.76 18.70 -29.36
C ARG A 22 -9.64 19.48 -28.40
N VAL A 23 -9.36 19.39 -27.10
CA VAL A 23 -10.09 20.11 -26.05
C VAL A 23 -9.08 20.64 -25.03
N ASN A 24 -9.08 21.97 -24.83
CA ASN A 24 -8.23 22.61 -23.84
C ASN A 24 -8.87 22.49 -22.45
N LEU A 25 -8.41 21.51 -21.66
CA LEU A 25 -8.86 21.29 -20.29
C LEU A 25 -7.65 21.28 -19.34
N ALA A 26 -7.34 22.44 -18.78
CA ALA A 26 -6.16 22.66 -17.94
C ALA A 26 -6.12 21.82 -16.64
N GLY A 27 -7.25 21.21 -16.25
CA GLY A 27 -7.35 20.34 -15.07
C GLY A 27 -6.93 18.89 -15.31
N VAL A 28 -6.86 18.42 -16.56
CA VAL A 28 -6.47 17.03 -16.85
C VAL A 28 -5.03 16.79 -16.40
N GLY A 29 -4.82 15.73 -15.62
CA GLY A 29 -3.52 15.40 -15.04
C GLY A 29 -3.17 16.18 -13.77
N LYS A 30 -3.97 17.17 -13.34
CA LYS A 30 -3.74 17.90 -12.08
C LYS A 30 -4.55 17.33 -10.93
N ASN A 31 -4.31 17.85 -9.73
CA ASN A 31 -5.01 17.47 -8.51
C ASN A 31 -4.92 15.95 -8.29
N LEU A 32 -3.72 15.38 -8.45
CA LEU A 32 -3.45 14.01 -8.05
C LEU A 32 -3.44 13.95 -6.52
N LEU A 33 -4.24 13.07 -5.96
CA LEU A 33 -4.23 12.73 -4.54
C LEU A 33 -3.86 11.27 -4.42
N ASP A 34 -3.00 10.98 -3.45
CA ASP A 34 -2.77 9.65 -2.97
C ASP A 34 -2.58 9.70 -1.45
N HIS A 35 -2.77 8.57 -0.80
CA HIS A 35 -2.54 8.43 0.62
C HIS A 35 -1.03 8.30 0.90
N VAL A 36 -0.54 9.15 1.80
CA VAL A 36 0.82 9.00 2.34
C VAL A 36 0.72 8.10 3.55
N SER A 37 1.53 7.04 3.59
CA SER A 37 1.55 6.09 4.69
C SER A 37 2.94 5.80 5.21
N ALA A 38 3.03 5.44 6.49
CA ALA A 38 4.24 4.91 7.11
C ALA A 38 3.91 3.59 7.82
N LEU A 39 4.86 2.66 7.84
CA LEU A 39 4.77 1.42 8.61
C LEU A 39 5.41 1.61 9.99
N VAL A 40 4.68 1.21 11.03
CA VAL A 40 5.16 1.15 12.42
C VAL A 40 5.19 -0.31 12.85
N GLY A 41 6.24 -0.74 13.53
CA GLY A 41 6.54 -2.15 13.79
C GLY A 41 7.80 -2.58 13.02
N PRO A 42 8.06 -3.89 12.82
CA PRO A 42 7.14 -4.99 13.09
C PRO A 42 7.03 -5.31 14.59
N PHE A 43 5.86 -5.77 14.99
CA PHE A 43 5.57 -6.26 16.34
C PHE A 43 5.46 -7.78 16.30
N THR A 44 6.41 -8.48 16.91
CA THR A 44 6.41 -9.94 17.01
C THR A 44 5.44 -10.41 18.09
N ILE A 45 4.63 -11.42 17.78
CA ILE A 45 3.74 -12.08 18.74
C ILE A 45 4.52 -13.22 19.40
N THR A 46 4.90 -13.06 20.67
CA THR A 46 5.83 -13.97 21.37
C THR A 46 5.20 -14.79 22.51
N ASN A 47 3.91 -14.63 22.78
CA ASN A 47 3.27 -15.34 23.88
C ASN A 47 3.19 -16.85 23.57
N GLU A 48 3.77 -17.69 24.41
CA GLU A 48 3.81 -19.15 24.18
C GLU A 48 2.42 -19.81 24.20
N SER A 49 1.46 -19.20 24.90
CA SER A 49 0.04 -19.64 24.92
C SER A 49 -0.61 -19.58 23.54
N PHE A 50 0.04 -18.91 22.59
CA PHE A 50 -0.42 -18.62 21.24
C PHE A 50 0.34 -19.41 20.16
N SER A 51 1.28 -20.28 20.55
CA SER A 51 2.17 -21.05 19.65
C SER A 51 1.45 -21.95 18.63
N GLN A 52 0.19 -22.31 18.87
CA GLN A 52 -0.63 -23.14 17.98
C GLN A 52 -1.56 -22.33 17.08
N GLN A 53 -1.61 -21.00 17.25
CA GLN A 53 -2.52 -20.14 16.50
C GLN A 53 -1.83 -19.57 15.26
N HIS A 54 -2.63 -19.33 14.21
CA HIS A 54 -2.19 -18.77 12.95
C HIS A 54 -2.64 -17.30 12.89
N PHE A 55 -2.00 -16.38 13.60
CA PHE A 55 -2.46 -14.98 13.61
C PHE A 55 -2.19 -14.26 12.29
N THR A 56 -1.07 -14.60 11.67
CA THR A 56 -0.61 -14.03 10.41
C THR A 56 -0.13 -15.13 9.50
N PHE A 57 -0.08 -14.86 8.20
CA PHE A 57 0.37 -15.86 7.24
C PHE A 57 1.89 -16.02 7.31
N VAL A 58 2.34 -17.21 7.72
CA VAL A 58 3.75 -17.59 7.77
C VAL A 58 3.98 -18.72 6.76
N PRO A 59 4.59 -18.45 5.59
CA PRO A 59 4.71 -19.43 4.50
C PRO A 59 5.29 -20.79 4.93
N ALA A 60 6.36 -20.78 5.74
CA ALA A 60 6.99 -22.01 6.25
C ALA A 60 6.05 -22.88 7.10
N ARG A 61 5.05 -22.27 7.76
CA ARG A 61 4.04 -22.97 8.56
C ARG A 61 2.79 -23.29 7.74
N ASP A 62 2.35 -22.36 6.89
CA ASP A 62 0.99 -22.29 6.38
C ASP A 62 0.83 -22.81 4.95
N SER A 63 1.90 -22.89 4.16
CA SER A 63 1.89 -23.38 2.78
C SER A 63 1.91 -24.91 2.67
N ARG A 64 1.28 -25.61 3.61
CA ARG A 64 1.19 -27.09 3.62
C ARG A 64 0.04 -27.58 2.72
N PRO A 65 0.17 -28.75 2.06
CA PRO A 65 -0.93 -29.32 1.26
C PRO A 65 -2.25 -29.47 2.03
N SER A 66 -2.19 -29.75 3.34
CA SER A 66 -3.37 -29.83 4.21
C SER A 66 -4.17 -28.52 4.23
N ASN A 67 -3.49 -27.37 4.30
CA ASN A 67 -4.13 -26.06 4.36
C ASN A 67 -4.70 -25.66 3.00
N VAL A 68 -4.07 -26.09 1.90
CA VAL A 68 -4.61 -25.94 0.54
C VAL A 68 -5.91 -26.73 0.40
N ILE A 69 -5.91 -27.99 0.82
CA ILE A 69 -7.11 -28.84 0.77
C ILE A 69 -8.22 -28.25 1.65
N GLN A 70 -7.90 -27.81 2.87
CA GLN A 70 -8.86 -27.17 3.77
C GLN A 70 -9.50 -25.94 3.11
N TYR A 71 -8.70 -25.03 2.57
CA TYR A 71 -9.18 -23.84 1.88
C TYR A 71 -10.09 -24.18 0.69
N LEU A 72 -9.71 -25.17 -0.14
CA LEU A 72 -10.53 -25.59 -1.28
C LEU A 72 -11.84 -26.28 -0.86
N ALA A 73 -11.82 -27.03 0.24
CA ALA A 73 -12.97 -27.81 0.69
C ALA A 73 -14.00 -26.96 1.45
N SER A 74 -13.54 -26.00 2.26
CA SER A 74 -14.37 -25.27 3.22
C SER A 74 -14.33 -23.75 3.08
N GLY A 75 -13.38 -23.21 2.30
CA GLY A 75 -13.14 -21.78 2.20
C GLY A 75 -12.48 -21.16 3.44
N ASP A 76 -12.05 -21.98 4.41
CA ASP A 76 -11.44 -21.51 5.66
C ASP A 76 -9.96 -21.93 5.81
N GLY A 77 -9.38 -21.61 6.97
CA GLY A 77 -8.01 -21.94 7.32
C GLY A 77 -7.00 -20.82 7.01
N PRO A 78 -5.70 -21.09 7.21
CA PRO A 78 -4.64 -20.07 7.14
C PRO A 78 -4.52 -19.35 5.78
N LEU A 79 -4.95 -20.00 4.69
CA LEU A 79 -4.92 -19.41 3.34
C LEU A 79 -6.09 -18.48 3.04
N ALA A 80 -7.12 -18.45 3.90
CA ALA A 80 -8.23 -17.51 3.79
C ALA A 80 -7.94 -16.13 4.41
N GLN A 81 -6.73 -15.90 4.92
CA GLN A 81 -6.34 -14.64 5.55
C GLN A 81 -6.09 -13.53 4.53
N SER A 82 -6.59 -12.32 4.79
CA SER A 82 -6.43 -11.17 3.89
C SER A 82 -5.11 -10.40 4.07
N GLY A 83 -4.33 -10.73 5.12
CA GLY A 83 -3.19 -9.93 5.57
C GLY A 83 -3.58 -8.62 6.27
N SER A 84 -4.76 -8.04 5.99
CA SER A 84 -5.33 -6.91 6.73
C SER A 84 -6.25 -7.40 7.85
N MET A 85 -5.77 -7.33 9.09
CA MET A 85 -6.45 -7.93 10.24
C MET A 85 -7.47 -6.99 10.88
N ALA A 86 -7.19 -5.69 10.91
CA ALA A 86 -8.06 -4.70 11.52
C ALA A 86 -7.81 -3.31 10.92
N SER A 87 -8.82 -2.44 10.96
CA SER A 87 -8.65 -1.03 10.63
C SER A 87 -9.39 -0.15 11.62
N GLY A 88 -8.82 1.02 11.90
CA GLY A 88 -9.43 2.04 12.75
C GLY A 88 -9.07 3.43 12.25
N PHE A 89 -9.87 4.42 12.66
CA PHE A 89 -9.63 5.81 12.33
C PHE A 89 -9.49 6.62 13.61
N ILE A 90 -8.51 7.52 13.64
CA ILE A 90 -8.27 8.41 14.78
C ILE A 90 -8.15 9.86 14.32
N LEU A 91 -8.35 10.76 15.27
CA LEU A 91 -8.16 12.19 15.09
C LEU A 91 -6.73 12.55 15.42
N SER A 92 -6.04 13.23 14.50
CA SER A 92 -4.85 13.98 14.84
C SER A 92 -5.21 15.18 15.72
N ASN A 93 -4.24 15.71 16.45
CA ASN A 93 -4.40 16.96 17.18
C ASN A 93 -4.88 18.11 16.27
N LYS A 94 -4.50 18.10 14.98
CA LYS A 94 -4.95 19.13 14.04
C LYS A 94 -6.42 18.98 13.70
N SER A 95 -6.90 17.75 13.49
CA SER A 95 -8.30 17.51 13.16
C SER A 95 -9.24 17.67 14.36
N PHE A 96 -8.76 17.34 15.56
CA PHE A 96 -9.52 17.46 16.81
C PHE A 96 -10.07 18.88 17.05
N TYR A 97 -9.33 19.92 16.65
CA TYR A 97 -9.74 21.32 16.78
C TYR A 97 -10.46 21.89 15.55
N THR A 98 -10.79 21.05 14.54
CA THR A 98 -11.62 21.48 13.41
C THR A 98 -13.10 21.40 13.75
N ALA A 99 -13.92 22.24 13.11
CA ALA A 99 -15.36 22.29 13.37
C ALA A 99 -16.09 20.95 13.22
N ASN A 100 -15.63 20.09 12.30
CA ASN A 100 -16.30 18.83 11.97
C ASN A 100 -15.65 17.60 12.63
N GLN A 101 -14.46 17.75 13.23
CA GLN A 101 -13.72 16.68 13.90
C GLN A 101 -13.71 15.36 13.12
N TRP A 102 -13.41 15.43 11.82
CA TRP A 102 -13.39 14.25 10.96
C TRP A 102 -12.05 13.51 11.10
N PRO A 103 -12.03 12.19 11.30
CA PRO A 103 -10.78 11.45 11.38
C PRO A 103 -9.89 11.68 10.15
N ASP A 104 -8.60 11.90 10.37
CA ASP A 104 -7.62 12.22 9.35
C ASP A 104 -6.42 11.25 9.33
N ILE A 105 -6.42 10.28 10.24
CA ILE A 105 -5.47 9.18 10.30
C ILE A 105 -6.24 7.86 10.28
N GLN A 106 -5.90 6.99 9.35
CA GLN A 106 -6.32 5.58 9.35
C GLN A 106 -5.15 4.72 9.82
N LEU A 107 -5.45 3.78 10.72
CA LEU A 107 -4.56 2.72 11.14
C LEU A 107 -5.02 1.43 10.46
N LEU A 108 -4.11 0.75 9.79
CA LEU A 108 -4.35 -0.56 9.20
C LEU A 108 -3.37 -1.57 9.80
N LEU A 109 -3.91 -2.59 10.46
CA LEU A 109 -3.13 -3.65 11.07
C LEU A 109 -2.84 -4.71 10.01
N LEU A 110 -1.58 -4.86 9.64
CA LEU A 110 -1.12 -5.72 8.56
C LEU A 110 -0.27 -6.87 9.10
N GLY A 111 -0.74 -8.10 8.92
CA GLY A 111 0.06 -9.31 9.06
C GLY A 111 0.80 -9.58 7.74
N ILE A 112 1.90 -8.86 7.52
CA ILE A 112 2.70 -9.00 6.30
C ILE A 112 3.52 -10.29 6.41
N PRO A 113 3.50 -11.18 5.41
CA PRO A 113 4.33 -12.39 5.40
C PRO A 113 5.81 -12.05 5.56
N GLN A 114 6.45 -12.68 6.54
CA GLN A 114 7.87 -12.47 6.86
C GLN A 114 8.68 -13.68 6.39
N ASP A 115 8.85 -13.80 5.08
CA ASP A 115 9.88 -14.63 4.44
C ASP A 115 10.76 -13.74 3.55
N ASP A 116 11.86 -14.29 3.03
CA ASP A 116 12.83 -13.50 2.24
C ASP A 116 12.17 -12.83 1.00
N GLU A 117 11.18 -13.49 0.39
CA GLU A 117 10.43 -12.95 -0.75
C GLU A 117 9.47 -11.83 -0.33
N GLY A 118 8.78 -11.98 0.80
CA GLY A 118 7.96 -10.94 1.42
C GLY A 118 8.77 -9.69 1.76
N LEU A 119 9.98 -9.85 2.29
CA LEU A 119 10.89 -8.74 2.57
C LEU A 119 11.33 -8.01 1.30
N LEU A 120 11.64 -8.75 0.23
CA LEU A 120 11.99 -8.15 -1.06
C LEU A 120 10.80 -7.40 -1.67
N THR A 121 9.59 -7.94 -1.52
CA THR A 121 8.35 -7.29 -1.94
C THR A 121 8.14 -5.99 -1.18
N LEU A 122 8.35 -6.00 0.14
CA LEU A 122 8.26 -4.81 0.99
C LEU A 122 9.27 -3.72 0.58
N SER A 123 10.52 -4.12 0.33
CA SER A 123 11.58 -3.23 -0.17
C SER A 123 11.17 -2.53 -1.46
N LYS A 124 10.63 -3.28 -2.44
CA LYS A 124 10.15 -2.70 -3.71
C LYS A 124 8.92 -1.82 -3.52
N ALA A 125 7.94 -2.26 -2.73
CA ALA A 125 6.68 -1.56 -2.54
C ALA A 125 6.87 -0.19 -1.85
N PHE A 126 7.77 -0.11 -0.87
CA PHE A 126 8.04 1.12 -0.12
C PHE A 126 9.30 1.86 -0.60
N ASN A 127 9.96 1.35 -1.65
CA ASN A 127 11.22 1.90 -2.17
C ASN A 127 12.29 2.10 -1.08
N ILE A 128 12.45 1.07 -0.23
CA ILE A 128 13.45 1.03 0.85
C ILE A 128 14.55 0.06 0.41
N ASP A 129 15.81 0.40 0.70
CA ASP A 129 16.95 -0.47 0.45
C ASP A 129 16.75 -1.88 1.05
N ALA A 130 17.05 -2.91 0.25
CA ALA A 130 16.77 -4.29 0.62
C ALA A 130 17.60 -4.75 1.83
N ALA A 131 18.84 -4.27 1.97
CA ALA A 131 19.67 -4.60 3.13
C ALA A 131 19.09 -3.99 4.41
N THR A 132 18.57 -2.76 4.33
CA THR A 132 17.87 -2.09 5.44
C THR A 132 16.61 -2.84 5.84
N VAL A 133 15.78 -3.25 4.88
CA VAL A 133 14.58 -4.06 5.16
C VAL A 133 14.95 -5.38 5.81
N LYS A 134 15.95 -6.09 5.26
CA LYS A 134 16.41 -7.37 5.82
C LYS A 134 16.97 -7.23 7.23
N GLN A 135 17.74 -6.18 7.50
CA GLN A 135 18.26 -5.90 8.84
C GLN A 135 17.14 -5.65 9.85
N TYR A 136 16.12 -4.88 9.45
CA TYR A 136 15.05 -4.45 10.35
C TYR A 136 13.98 -5.53 10.56
N TYR A 137 13.54 -6.20 9.50
CA TYR A 137 12.46 -7.20 9.53
C TYR A 137 12.97 -8.65 9.66
N GLY A 138 14.24 -8.93 9.37
CA GLY A 138 14.83 -10.27 9.45
C GLY A 138 14.56 -11.02 10.77
N PRO A 139 14.60 -10.39 11.96
CA PRO A 139 14.28 -11.05 13.23
C PRO A 139 12.83 -11.55 13.36
N THR A 140 11.93 -11.13 12.48
CA THR A 140 10.52 -11.52 12.44
C THR A 140 10.23 -12.64 11.44
N VAL A 141 11.24 -13.05 10.65
CA VAL A 141 11.09 -14.13 9.68
C VAL A 141 10.64 -15.41 10.36
N ASN A 142 9.66 -16.09 9.75
CA ASN A 142 9.03 -17.31 10.27
C ASN A 142 8.34 -17.16 11.65
N ARG A 143 7.96 -15.94 12.04
CA ARG A 143 7.23 -15.67 13.28
C ARG A 143 5.96 -14.87 12.99
N ASP A 144 4.92 -15.13 13.78
CA ASP A 144 3.75 -14.26 13.73
C ASP A 144 4.14 -12.85 14.14
N SER A 145 3.86 -11.90 13.25
CA SER A 145 4.17 -10.50 13.48
C SER A 145 3.32 -9.61 12.61
N PHE A 146 3.11 -8.38 13.05
CA PHE A 146 2.29 -7.42 12.34
C PHE A 146 2.92 -6.03 12.36
N SER A 147 2.52 -5.21 11.39
CA SER A 147 2.84 -3.79 11.33
C SER A 147 1.55 -2.97 11.36
N ILE A 148 1.63 -1.76 11.88
CA ILE A 148 0.56 -0.78 11.81
C ILE A 148 0.91 0.19 10.68
N MET A 149 0.19 0.11 9.57
CA MET A 149 0.28 1.12 8.52
C MET A 149 -0.55 2.34 8.93
N THR A 150 0.15 3.42 9.22
CA THR A 150 -0.45 4.72 9.57
C THR A 150 -0.60 5.52 8.29
N ILE A 151 -1.84 5.82 7.91
CA ILE A 151 -2.20 6.43 6.63
C ILE A 151 -2.82 7.80 6.88
N VAL A 152 -2.34 8.83 6.18
CA VAL A 152 -2.98 10.14 6.16
C VAL A 152 -4.19 10.08 5.23
N SER A 153 -5.40 10.01 5.80
CA SER A 153 -6.65 9.87 5.04
C SER A 153 -7.12 11.17 4.38
N ARG A 154 -6.56 12.32 4.80
CA ARG A 154 -6.94 13.65 4.29
C ARG A 154 -5.71 14.47 3.91
N PRO A 155 -4.91 14.00 2.94
CA PRO A 155 -3.67 14.67 2.57
C PRO A 155 -3.96 16.06 2.00
N LYS A 156 -3.14 17.04 2.38
CA LYS A 156 -3.19 18.40 1.81
C LYS A 156 -2.35 18.51 0.52
N SER A 157 -1.34 17.66 0.37
CA SER A 157 -0.50 17.59 -0.81
C SER A 157 -1.32 17.29 -2.07
N ARG A 158 -0.92 17.89 -3.19
CA ARG A 158 -1.49 17.66 -4.51
C ARG A 158 -0.37 17.48 -5.52
N GLY A 159 -0.47 16.45 -6.34
CA GLY A 159 0.45 16.18 -7.43
C GLY A 159 -0.14 16.52 -8.79
N GLN A 160 0.64 16.23 -9.82
CA GLN A 160 0.22 16.24 -11.21
C GLN A 160 0.94 15.14 -11.99
N ILE A 161 0.30 14.64 -13.04
CA ILE A 161 0.86 13.71 -14.02
C ILE A 161 0.86 14.44 -15.37
N LYS A 162 2.01 14.41 -16.05
CA LYS A 162 2.20 14.96 -17.39
C LYS A 162 2.58 13.84 -18.35
N LEU A 163 2.65 14.16 -19.64
CA LEU A 163 3.26 13.29 -20.63
C LEU A 163 4.74 13.65 -20.75
N ALA A 164 5.63 12.67 -20.67
CA ALA A 164 7.02 12.83 -21.08
C ALA A 164 7.16 12.94 -22.62
N SER A 165 6.35 12.19 -23.37
CA SER A 165 6.36 12.18 -24.84
C SER A 165 4.96 11.86 -25.43
N ASN A 166 4.84 11.78 -26.76
CA ASN A 166 3.63 11.30 -27.42
C ASN A 166 3.55 9.75 -27.51
N ASN A 167 4.58 9.03 -27.11
CA ASN A 167 4.58 7.57 -27.08
C ASN A 167 3.84 7.07 -25.83
N PRO A 168 2.71 6.36 -25.96
CA PRO A 168 1.95 5.89 -24.81
C PRO A 168 2.66 4.79 -23.99
N PHE A 169 3.77 4.24 -24.50
CA PHE A 169 4.60 3.26 -23.79
C PHE A 169 5.72 3.90 -22.95
N ASP A 170 5.97 5.21 -23.10
CA ASP A 170 6.93 5.92 -22.26
C ASP A 170 6.31 6.20 -20.89
N HIS A 171 7.14 6.16 -19.85
CA HIS A 171 6.69 6.52 -18.51
C HIS A 171 6.26 8.01 -18.46
N PRO A 172 5.15 8.33 -17.76
CA PRO A 172 4.65 9.68 -17.58
C PRO A 172 5.66 10.70 -17.04
#